data_AF-W6LAU0-F1
#
_entry.id   AF-W6LAU0-F1
#
_cell.length_a   1.000
_cell.length_b   1.000
_cell.length_c   1.000
_cell.angle_alpha   90.00
_cell.angle_beta   90.00
_cell.angle_gamma   90.00
#
_symmetry.space_group_name_H-M   'P 1'
#
loop_
_entity.id
_entity.type
_entity.pdbx_description
1 polymer ?
#
loop_
_entity_poly.entity_id
_entity_poly.type
_entity_poly.pdbx_seq_one_letter_code
_entity_poly.pdbx_strand_id
1 'polypeptide(L)'
;MRASDIFHAWHLTPILHKSSTHDSGVNQYGLKPANTYDYINPTNLVNFGRGTHFDNLGVRRAERGEIDSSPSLNGTPVVTQAKLLGLSGPDTIRMCESEMMQLRVCMAKGGSTCERENRILDVCLSKVGHLRRAMGQACSEFNDWFIQNVSDNHTKPFQHRPHDWRHYYAQEKLVKEQQQNGSAYGRRPKQFSFGARYVKTEGYGKRPRLPFNK
;
A
#
# COMPACT_ATOMS: atom_id res chain seq x y z
N MET A 1 -48.10 -15.05 15.27
CA MET A 1 -47.47 -14.83 13.95
C MET A 1 -47.15 -16.17 13.35
N ARG A 2 -47.70 -16.50 12.18
CA ARG A 2 -47.33 -17.72 11.46
C ARG A 2 -46.02 -17.46 10.72
N ALA A 3 -45.18 -18.48 10.55
CA ALA A 3 -43.90 -18.32 9.83
C ALA A 3 -44.08 -17.80 8.39
N SER A 4 -45.24 -18.08 7.78
CA SER A 4 -45.65 -17.53 6.48
C SER A 4 -45.74 -16.00 6.45
N ASP A 5 -46.10 -15.37 7.56
CA ASP A 5 -46.27 -13.92 7.67
C ASP A 5 -44.90 -13.22 7.64
N ILE A 6 -43.86 -13.89 8.15
CA ILE A 6 -42.47 -13.40 8.15
C ILE A 6 -41.91 -13.43 6.72
N PHE A 7 -42.17 -14.49 5.95
CA PHE A 7 -41.77 -14.57 4.54
C PHE A 7 -42.52 -13.57 3.64
N HIS A 8 -43.80 -13.32 3.92
CA HIS A 8 -44.56 -12.28 3.20
C HIS A 8 -44.07 -10.87 3.53
N ALA A 9 -43.76 -10.59 4.80
CA ALA A 9 -43.16 -9.32 5.21
C ALA A 9 -41.77 -9.12 4.60
N TRP A 10 -41.00 -10.19 4.42
CA TRP A 10 -39.68 -10.14 3.79
C TRP A 10 -39.75 -9.63 2.34
N HIS A 11 -40.74 -10.07 1.55
CA HIS A 11 -40.93 -9.56 0.19
C HIS A 11 -41.45 -8.11 0.11
N LEU A 12 -42.03 -7.59 1.19
CA LEU A 12 -42.57 -6.23 1.29
C LEU A 12 -41.61 -5.25 1.98
N THR A 13 -40.42 -5.69 2.39
CA THR A 13 -39.42 -4.80 2.99
C THR A 13 -38.74 -3.94 1.91
N PRO A 14 -38.79 -2.59 2.02
CA PRO A 14 -38.22 -1.66 1.04
C PRO A 14 -36.73 -1.87 0.75
N ILE A 15 -36.00 -2.49 1.69
CA ILE A 15 -34.57 -2.80 1.59
C ILE A 15 -34.28 -3.77 0.42
N LEU A 16 -35.25 -4.59 0.02
CA LEU A 16 -35.10 -5.58 -1.05
C LEU A 16 -35.72 -5.15 -2.38
N HIS A 17 -36.37 -3.98 -2.45
CA HIS A 17 -36.87 -3.45 -3.70
C HIS A 17 -35.69 -3.11 -4.63
N LYS A 18 -35.63 -3.79 -5.77
CA LYS A 18 -34.68 -3.49 -6.85
C LYS A 18 -34.96 -2.07 -7.37
N SER A 19 -34.08 -1.13 -7.04
CA SER A 19 -33.93 0.11 -7.82
C SER A 19 -33.42 -0.29 -9.21
N SER A 20 -34.20 -0.03 -10.27
CA SER A 20 -33.82 -0.36 -11.65
C SER A 20 -33.04 0.76 -12.33
N THR A 21 -32.81 1.89 -11.65
CA THR A 21 -32.19 3.09 -12.23
C THR A 21 -30.73 3.30 -11.82
N HIS A 22 -30.23 2.53 -10.85
CA HIS A 22 -28.85 2.64 -10.31
C HIS A 22 -28.21 1.26 -10.10
N ASP A 23 -26.92 1.23 -9.71
CA ASP A 23 -26.13 0.01 -9.53
C ASP A 23 -26.84 -1.06 -8.67
N SER A 24 -26.80 -2.31 -9.13
CA SER A 24 -27.47 -3.46 -8.52
C SER A 24 -27.02 -3.78 -7.09
N GLY A 25 -25.85 -3.27 -6.69
CA GLY A 25 -25.27 -3.41 -5.36
C GLY A 25 -25.78 -2.39 -4.33
N VAL A 26 -26.53 -1.37 -4.73
CA VAL A 26 -27.01 -0.27 -3.86
C VAL A 26 -28.53 -0.16 -3.95
N ASN A 27 -29.20 -0.06 -2.81
CA ASN A 27 -30.63 0.18 -2.73
C ASN A 27 -30.92 1.63 -2.28
N GLN A 28 -32.19 1.97 -2.10
CA GLN A 28 -32.63 3.32 -1.72
C GLN A 28 -32.05 3.84 -0.39
N TYR A 29 -31.55 2.95 0.47
CA TYR A 29 -31.09 3.29 1.83
C TYR A 29 -29.58 3.15 2.01
N GLY A 30 -28.88 2.55 1.05
CA GLY A 30 -27.44 2.43 1.02
C GLY A 30 -26.96 1.17 0.32
N LEU A 31 -25.78 0.66 0.70
CA LEU A 31 -25.29 -0.61 0.15
C LEU A 31 -26.31 -1.72 0.47
N LYS A 32 -26.66 -2.51 -0.54
CA LYS A 32 -27.62 -3.60 -0.38
C LYS A 32 -27.00 -4.68 0.53
N PRO A 33 -27.65 -5.06 1.64
CA PRO A 33 -27.13 -6.09 2.53
C PRO A 33 -27.12 -7.45 1.82
N ALA A 34 -25.96 -8.11 1.82
CA ALA A 34 -25.76 -9.41 1.18
C ALA A 34 -25.56 -10.52 2.21
N ASN A 35 -24.82 -10.25 3.27
CA ASN A 35 -24.38 -11.26 4.22
C ASN A 35 -25.05 -11.05 5.59
N THR A 36 -25.11 -12.09 6.43
CA THR A 36 -25.70 -12.00 7.77
C THR A 36 -25.07 -10.91 8.63
N TYR A 37 -23.77 -10.66 8.45
CA TYR A 37 -23.05 -9.59 9.15
C TYR A 37 -23.62 -8.20 8.88
N ASP A 38 -24.14 -7.96 7.67
CA ASP A 38 -24.70 -6.67 7.28
C ASP A 38 -26.01 -6.36 8.04
N TYR A 39 -26.80 -7.39 8.32
CA TYR A 39 -28.02 -7.26 9.12
C TYR A 39 -27.73 -7.07 10.61
N ILE A 40 -26.60 -7.60 11.10
CA ILE A 40 -26.16 -7.44 12.48
C ILE A 40 -25.51 -6.06 12.70
N ASN A 41 -24.76 -5.56 11.70
CA ASN A 41 -24.08 -4.28 11.75
C ASN A 41 -24.42 -3.41 10.52
N PRO A 42 -25.61 -2.77 10.52
CA PRO A 42 -26.07 -1.97 9.39
C PRO A 42 -25.27 -0.68 9.18
N THR A 43 -24.41 -0.27 10.13
CA THR A 43 -23.52 0.89 9.99
C THR A 43 -22.63 0.76 8.76
N ASN A 44 -22.18 -0.45 8.44
CA ASN A 44 -21.29 -0.73 7.30
C ASN A 44 -21.95 -0.49 5.93
N LEU A 45 -23.27 -0.42 5.88
CA LEU A 45 -24.04 -0.23 4.65
C LEU A 45 -24.10 1.23 4.22
N VAL A 46 -23.92 2.16 5.16
CA VAL A 46 -24.11 3.61 4.94
C VAL A 46 -22.87 4.43 5.26
N ASN A 47 -21.92 3.88 6.02
CA ASN A 47 -20.71 4.58 6.44
C ASN A 47 -19.49 3.67 6.33
N PHE A 48 -18.49 4.13 5.58
CA PHE A 48 -17.17 3.49 5.47
C PHE A 48 -16.01 4.44 5.77
N GLY A 49 -16.29 5.67 6.19
CA GLY A 49 -15.28 6.70 6.41
C GLY A 49 -15.83 8.11 6.30
N ARG A 50 -14.96 9.11 6.50
CA ARG A 50 -15.35 10.52 6.46
C ARG A 50 -15.61 11.02 5.04
N GLY A 51 -15.07 10.35 4.02
CA GLY A 51 -15.34 10.63 2.60
C GLY A 51 -16.60 9.93 2.06
N THR A 52 -17.45 9.39 2.92
CA THR A 52 -18.64 8.64 2.47
C THR A 52 -19.72 9.60 1.96
N HIS A 53 -20.13 9.40 0.70
CA HIS A 53 -21.32 9.99 0.10
C HIS A 53 -22.25 8.87 -0.37
N PHE A 54 -23.55 9.16 -0.52
CA PHE A 54 -24.53 8.16 -0.92
C PHE A 54 -24.20 7.54 -2.30
N ASP A 55 -23.77 8.36 -3.25
CA ASP A 55 -23.38 7.93 -4.60
C ASP A 55 -22.08 7.10 -4.61
N ASN A 56 -21.27 7.17 -3.55
CA ASN A 56 -20.05 6.38 -3.37
C ASN A 56 -20.32 5.05 -2.64
N LEU A 57 -21.56 4.73 -2.29
CA LEU A 57 -21.89 3.40 -1.78
C LEU A 57 -21.77 2.39 -2.94
N GLY A 58 -21.19 1.22 -2.70
CA GLY A 58 -20.82 0.26 -3.75
C GLY A 58 -19.44 0.51 -4.37
N VAL A 59 -19.04 1.77 -4.53
CA VAL A 59 -17.68 2.17 -4.91
C VAL A 59 -16.95 2.70 -3.67
N ARG A 60 -16.42 1.78 -2.85
CA ARG A 60 -15.78 2.11 -1.54
C ARG A 60 -14.57 3.06 -1.63
N ARG A 61 -14.07 3.36 -2.83
CA ARG A 61 -13.03 4.35 -3.09
C ARG A 61 -13.70 5.67 -3.45
N ALA A 62 -13.41 6.72 -2.70
CA ALA A 62 -13.91 8.06 -2.99
C ALA A 62 -13.25 8.68 -4.24
N GLU A 63 -13.80 9.80 -4.70
CA GLU A 63 -13.26 10.56 -5.82
C GLU A 63 -11.81 11.01 -5.59
N ARG A 64 -11.08 11.29 -6.67
CA ARG A 64 -9.65 11.60 -6.57
C ARG A 64 -9.41 12.87 -5.76
N GLY A 65 -8.47 12.82 -4.83
CA GLY A 65 -8.09 13.97 -3.99
C GLY A 65 -8.88 14.04 -2.69
N GLU A 66 -9.91 13.20 -2.54
CA GLU A 66 -10.70 13.08 -1.32
C GLU A 66 -10.08 12.10 -0.32
N ILE A 67 -10.61 12.14 0.90
CA ILE A 67 -10.36 11.12 1.93
C ILE A 67 -10.88 9.78 1.38
N ASP A 68 -10.14 8.69 1.62
CA ASP A 68 -10.47 7.33 1.14
C ASP A 68 -10.43 7.15 -0.40
N SER A 69 -9.70 8.02 -1.12
CA SER A 69 -9.53 7.95 -2.58
C SER A 69 -8.34 7.11 -3.06
N SER A 70 -7.43 6.75 -2.15
CA SER A 70 -6.19 6.04 -2.48
C SER A 70 -6.47 4.61 -2.95
N PRO A 71 -6.00 4.18 -4.12
CA PRO A 71 -6.10 2.79 -4.52
C PRO A 71 -5.21 1.90 -3.65
N SER A 72 -5.49 0.60 -3.65
CA SER A 72 -4.69 -0.40 -2.91
C SER A 72 -3.95 -1.34 -3.84
N LEU A 73 -2.85 -1.91 -3.33
CA LEU A 73 -2.17 -3.08 -3.89
C LEU A 73 -2.01 -4.12 -2.78
N ASN A 74 -2.63 -5.30 -2.96
CA ASN A 74 -2.60 -6.38 -1.97
C ASN A 74 -2.96 -5.88 -0.57
N GLY A 75 -4.10 -5.17 -0.47
CA GLY A 75 -4.60 -4.57 0.75
C GLY A 75 -3.92 -3.28 1.20
N THR A 76 -2.77 -2.92 0.64
CA THR A 76 -1.97 -1.77 1.11
C THR A 76 -2.26 -0.51 0.29
N PRO A 77 -2.57 0.66 0.89
CA PRO A 77 -2.81 1.90 0.16
C PRO A 77 -1.57 2.37 -0.62
N VAL A 78 -1.76 2.81 -1.86
CA VAL A 78 -0.73 3.41 -2.70
C VAL A 78 -0.75 4.93 -2.54
N VAL A 79 0.16 5.46 -1.72
CA VAL A 79 0.25 6.90 -1.39
C VAL A 79 1.43 7.63 -2.04
N THR A 80 2.25 6.92 -2.80
CA THR A 80 3.56 7.41 -3.30
C THR A 80 3.57 7.77 -4.79
N GLN A 81 2.41 7.98 -5.41
CA GLN A 81 2.29 8.16 -6.87
C GLN A 81 3.18 9.28 -7.43
N ALA A 82 3.21 10.45 -6.77
CA ALA A 82 4.07 11.56 -7.18
C ALA A 82 5.58 11.25 -7.04
N LYS A 83 5.95 10.36 -6.10
CA LYS A 83 7.34 9.91 -5.92
C LYS A 83 7.75 8.94 -7.03
N LEU A 84 6.85 8.08 -7.50
CA LEU A 84 7.12 7.13 -8.59
C LEU A 84 7.54 7.83 -9.88
N LEU A 85 6.94 8.98 -10.19
CA LEU A 85 7.31 9.78 -11.36
C LEU A 85 8.51 10.70 -11.14
N GLY A 86 9.10 10.70 -9.94
CA GLY A 86 10.21 11.61 -9.59
C GLY A 86 9.82 13.10 -9.67
N LEU A 87 8.53 13.42 -9.59
CA LEU A 87 8.07 14.82 -9.64
C LEU A 87 8.21 15.51 -8.28
N SER A 88 8.13 14.75 -7.17
CA SER A 88 8.28 15.26 -5.81
C SER A 88 8.88 14.20 -4.88
N GLY A 89 9.79 14.58 -3.98
CA GLY A 89 10.48 13.68 -3.06
C GLY A 89 12.01 13.86 -3.02
N PRO A 90 12.72 13.05 -2.22
CA PRO A 90 14.18 13.09 -2.16
C PRO A 90 14.82 12.63 -3.50
N ASP A 91 14.20 11.66 -4.17
CA ASP A 91 14.67 11.08 -5.43
C ASP A 91 13.99 11.74 -6.66
N THR A 92 13.72 13.04 -6.58
CA THR A 92 13.14 13.78 -7.72
C THR A 92 14.08 13.78 -8.91
N ILE A 93 13.51 13.59 -10.11
CA ILE A 93 14.23 13.76 -11.37
C ILE A 93 14.63 15.22 -11.48
N ARG A 94 15.93 15.46 -11.55
CA ARG A 94 16.50 16.79 -11.74
C ARG A 94 16.68 17.06 -13.22
N MET A 95 16.16 18.19 -13.66
CA MET A 95 16.26 18.65 -15.04
C MET A 95 17.15 19.88 -15.07
N CYS A 96 17.84 20.11 -16.19
CA CYS A 96 18.72 21.26 -16.40
C CYS A 96 19.93 21.35 -15.43
N GLU A 97 20.42 20.23 -14.88
CA GLU A 97 21.56 20.26 -13.95
C GLU A 97 22.84 20.79 -14.61
N SER A 98 23.10 20.39 -15.86
CA SER A 98 24.28 20.86 -16.62
C SER A 98 24.25 22.37 -16.85
N GLU A 99 23.11 22.90 -17.28
CA GLU A 99 22.88 24.29 -17.61
C GLU A 99 22.99 25.15 -16.35
N MET A 100 22.40 24.68 -15.25
CA MET A 100 22.54 25.32 -13.93
C MET A 100 24.00 25.34 -13.48
N MET A 101 24.74 24.23 -13.65
CA MET A 101 26.14 24.16 -13.24
C MET A 101 27.02 25.06 -14.10
N GLN A 102 26.79 25.13 -15.41
CA GLN A 102 27.50 26.04 -16.32
C GLN A 102 27.31 27.51 -15.91
N LEU A 103 26.07 27.90 -15.60
CA LEU A 103 25.78 29.25 -15.11
C LEU A 103 26.49 29.54 -13.78
N ARG A 104 26.46 28.59 -12.83
CA ARG A 104 27.17 28.74 -11.54
C ARG A 104 28.67 28.91 -11.73
N VAL A 105 29.29 28.11 -12.61
CA VAL A 105 30.73 28.21 -12.92
C VAL A 105 31.04 29.57 -13.55
N CYS A 106 30.20 30.06 -14.47
CA CYS A 106 30.39 31.39 -15.07
C CYS A 106 30.33 32.50 -14.00
N MET A 107 29.30 32.49 -13.15
CA MET A 107 29.16 33.47 -12.07
C MET A 107 30.32 33.43 -11.07
N ALA A 108 30.81 32.23 -10.74
CA ALA A 108 31.90 32.04 -9.79
C ALA A 108 33.26 32.50 -10.33
N LYS A 109 33.51 32.40 -11.64
CA LYS A 109 34.75 32.86 -12.27
C LYS A 109 34.89 34.38 -12.26
N GLY A 110 33.77 35.12 -12.28
CA GLY A 110 33.75 36.58 -12.31
C GLY A 110 34.32 37.18 -13.63
N GLY A 111 34.16 38.49 -13.80
CA GLY A 111 34.81 39.26 -14.88
C GLY A 111 34.02 39.46 -16.19
N SER A 112 32.89 38.78 -16.40
CA SER A 112 31.98 39.03 -17.54
C SER A 112 30.53 38.70 -17.19
N THR A 113 29.57 39.27 -17.93
CA THR A 113 28.14 39.02 -17.77
C THR A 113 27.75 37.66 -18.38
N CYS A 114 27.20 36.75 -17.57
CA CYS A 114 26.83 35.38 -17.95
C CYS A 114 25.49 35.26 -18.69
N GLU A 115 25.17 36.19 -19.59
CA GLU A 115 23.86 36.26 -20.26
C GLU A 115 23.57 35.05 -21.15
N ARG A 116 24.61 34.50 -21.80
CA ARG A 116 24.48 33.34 -22.68
C ARG A 116 24.05 32.11 -21.89
N GLU A 117 24.75 31.80 -20.81
CA GLU A 117 24.46 30.68 -19.92
C GLU A 117 23.08 30.85 -19.27
N ASN A 118 22.69 32.09 -18.93
CA ASN A 118 21.36 32.39 -18.43
C ASN A 118 20.27 32.10 -19.47
N ARG A 119 20.43 32.55 -20.72
CA ARG A 119 19.47 32.26 -21.81
C ARG A 119 19.34 30.76 -22.09
N ILE A 120 20.44 30.00 -22.00
CA ILE A 120 20.43 28.55 -22.16
C ILE A 120 19.61 27.89 -21.02
N LEU A 121 19.83 28.32 -19.78
CA LEU A 121 19.06 27.84 -18.63
C LEU A 121 17.56 28.18 -18.76
N ASP A 122 17.23 29.41 -19.17
CA ASP A 122 15.84 29.85 -19.39
C ASP A 122 15.14 29.00 -20.47
N VAL A 123 15.83 28.71 -21.58
CA VAL A 123 15.30 27.81 -22.63
C VAL A 123 15.07 26.41 -22.07
N CYS A 124 15.99 25.88 -21.25
CA CYS A 124 15.80 24.57 -20.61
C CYS A 124 14.57 24.57 -19.69
N LEU A 125 14.45 25.56 -18.80
CA LEU A 125 13.33 25.69 -17.87
C LEU A 125 11.97 25.89 -18.58
N SER A 126 11.96 26.59 -19.71
CA SER A 126 10.75 26.79 -20.52
C SER A 126 10.12 25.46 -20.98
N LYS A 127 10.97 24.47 -21.29
CA LYS A 127 10.53 23.12 -21.70
C LYS A 127 10.14 22.25 -20.51
N VAL A 128 10.84 22.39 -19.37
CA VAL A 128 10.57 21.63 -18.14
C VAL A 128 9.14 21.82 -17.64
N GLY A 129 8.58 23.04 -17.73
CA GLY A 129 7.21 23.30 -17.31
C GLY A 129 6.16 22.48 -18.08
N HIS A 130 6.32 22.35 -19.40
CA HIS A 130 5.45 21.50 -20.23
C HIS A 130 5.68 20.02 -19.95
N LEU A 131 6.94 19.60 -19.80
CA LEU A 131 7.30 18.22 -19.50
C LEU A 131 6.70 17.74 -18.17
N ARG A 132 6.80 18.56 -17.11
CA ARG A 132 6.22 18.23 -15.79
C ARG A 132 4.70 18.12 -15.83
N ARG A 133 4.01 18.95 -16.62
CA ARG A 133 2.56 18.83 -16.84
C ARG A 133 2.20 17.54 -17.56
N ALA A 134 2.92 17.19 -18.62
CA ALA A 134 2.72 15.93 -19.35
C ALA A 134 2.93 14.71 -18.44
N MET A 135 3.98 14.72 -17.61
CA MET A 135 4.21 13.66 -16.61
C MET A 135 3.08 13.60 -15.58
N GLY A 136 2.59 14.74 -15.09
CA GLY A 136 1.46 14.78 -14.15
C GLY A 136 0.16 14.23 -14.75
N GLN A 137 -0.10 14.49 -16.03
CA GLN A 137 -1.24 13.92 -16.74
C GLN A 137 -1.08 12.41 -16.94
N ALA A 138 0.11 11.94 -17.35
CA ALA A 138 0.37 10.51 -17.45
C ALA A 138 0.24 9.79 -16.09
N CYS A 139 0.59 10.46 -14.98
CA CYS A 139 0.33 9.95 -13.62
C CYS A 139 -1.15 9.69 -13.37
N SER A 140 -1.96 10.64 -13.83
CA SER A 140 -3.41 10.62 -13.66
C SER A 140 -4.00 9.44 -14.42
N GLU A 141 -3.59 9.26 -15.67
CA GLU A 141 -4.02 8.12 -16.50
C GLU A 141 -3.54 6.78 -15.93
N PHE A 142 -2.30 6.73 -15.44
CA PHE A 142 -1.77 5.55 -14.76
C PHE A 142 -2.59 5.19 -13.52
N ASN A 143 -2.96 6.18 -12.70
CA ASN A 143 -3.79 5.95 -11.52
C ASN A 143 -5.15 5.36 -11.91
N ASP A 144 -5.79 5.88 -12.96
CA ASP A 144 -7.09 5.35 -13.44
C ASP A 144 -6.97 3.91 -13.94
N TRP A 145 -5.94 3.63 -14.74
CA TRP A 145 -5.64 2.25 -15.17
C TRP A 145 -5.38 1.33 -13.98
N PHE A 146 -4.61 1.80 -13.00
CA PHE A 146 -4.25 1.03 -11.81
C PHE A 146 -5.49 0.69 -10.97
N ILE A 147 -6.38 1.66 -10.78
CA ILE A 147 -7.67 1.46 -10.09
C ILE A 147 -8.51 0.40 -10.80
N GLN A 148 -8.62 0.47 -12.12
CA GLN A 148 -9.48 -0.42 -12.90
C GLN A 148 -8.94 -1.86 -12.98
N ASN A 149 -7.64 -2.01 -13.23
CA ASN A 149 -7.08 -3.28 -13.69
C ASN A 149 -6.18 -3.99 -12.66
N VAL A 150 -5.78 -3.29 -11.59
CA VAL A 150 -4.82 -3.83 -10.61
C VAL A 150 -5.39 -3.78 -9.19
N SER A 151 -5.99 -2.65 -8.82
CA SER A 151 -6.36 -2.40 -7.45
C SER A 151 -7.39 -3.39 -6.93
N ASP A 152 -7.17 -3.85 -5.71
CA ASP A 152 -8.10 -4.72 -4.99
C ASP A 152 -9.10 -3.94 -4.11
N ASN A 153 -9.10 -2.60 -4.17
CA ASN A 153 -9.96 -1.73 -3.37
C ASN A 153 -10.00 -2.09 -1.86
N HIS A 154 -8.82 -2.34 -1.29
CA HIS A 154 -8.57 -2.71 0.11
C HIS A 154 -9.25 -4.01 0.57
N THR A 155 -9.50 -4.94 -0.36
CA THR A 155 -10.19 -6.20 -0.03
C THR A 155 -9.26 -7.38 0.27
N LYS A 156 -7.98 -7.33 -0.13
CA LYS A 156 -7.02 -8.43 0.10
C LYS A 156 -6.27 -8.26 1.43
N PRO A 157 -5.81 -9.36 2.04
CA PRO A 157 -4.92 -9.29 3.20
C PRO A 157 -3.58 -8.67 2.82
N PHE A 158 -2.98 -7.95 3.78
CA PHE A 158 -1.65 -7.38 3.64
C PHE A 158 -0.58 -8.43 3.37
N GLN A 159 0.45 -8.05 2.62
CA GLN A 159 1.60 -8.92 2.30
C GLN A 159 2.95 -8.26 2.60
N HIS A 160 2.97 -7.01 3.07
CA HIS A 160 4.21 -6.24 3.20
C HIS A 160 4.91 -6.42 4.56
N ARG A 161 4.29 -7.14 5.53
CA ARG A 161 4.83 -7.27 6.90
C ARG A 161 5.28 -8.71 7.16
N PRO A 162 6.34 -8.94 7.94
CA PRO A 162 6.86 -10.30 8.17
C PRO A 162 5.85 -11.26 8.80
N HIS A 163 4.89 -10.77 9.60
CA HIS A 163 3.90 -11.63 10.24
C HIS A 163 2.80 -12.11 9.28
N ASP A 164 2.57 -11.41 8.16
CA ASP A 164 1.65 -11.88 7.11
C ASP A 164 2.22 -13.18 6.47
N TRP A 165 3.55 -13.36 6.51
CA TRP A 165 4.28 -14.52 6.05
C TRP A 165 4.59 -15.57 7.14
N ARG A 166 3.83 -15.60 8.24
CA ARG A 166 4.04 -16.58 9.33
C ARG A 166 4.06 -18.03 8.86
N HIS A 167 3.24 -18.37 7.86
CA HIS A 167 3.20 -19.70 7.27
C HIS A 167 4.55 -20.08 6.61
N TYR A 168 5.19 -19.14 5.92
CA TYR A 168 6.53 -19.32 5.35
C TYR A 168 7.57 -19.59 6.44
N TYR A 169 7.60 -18.78 7.51
CA TYR A 169 8.51 -19.00 8.65
C TYR A 169 8.20 -20.27 9.44
N ALA A 170 6.96 -20.77 9.40
CA ALA A 170 6.60 -22.05 9.99
C ALA A 170 7.26 -23.20 9.23
N GLN A 171 7.29 -23.15 7.89
CA GLN A 171 7.97 -24.16 7.08
C GLN A 171 9.47 -24.23 7.39
N GLU A 172 10.15 -23.09 7.54
CA GLU A 172 11.57 -23.07 7.95
C GLU A 172 11.77 -23.73 9.34
N LYS A 173 10.84 -23.49 10.28
CA LYS A 173 10.91 -24.10 11.62
C LYS A 173 10.69 -25.61 11.58
N LEU A 174 9.78 -26.10 10.74
CA LEU A 174 9.54 -27.53 10.56
C LEU A 174 10.78 -28.25 10.00
N VAL A 175 11.47 -27.65 9.02
CA VAL A 175 12.73 -28.20 8.48
C VAL A 175 13.80 -28.34 9.58
N LYS A 176 13.98 -27.30 10.41
CA LYS A 176 14.94 -27.33 11.52
C LYS A 176 14.56 -28.29 12.64
N GLU A 177 13.27 -28.50 12.84
CA GLU A 177 12.75 -29.48 13.78
C GLU A 177 12.98 -30.91 13.27
N GLN A 178 12.76 -31.18 11.98
CA GLN A 178 13.00 -32.49 11.38
C GLN A 178 14.48 -32.88 11.46
N GLN A 179 15.41 -31.94 11.27
CA GLN A 179 16.84 -32.14 11.53
C GLN A 179 17.15 -32.51 12.99
N GLN A 180 16.28 -32.12 13.92
CA GLN A 180 16.38 -32.34 15.35
C GLN A 180 15.42 -33.43 15.83
N ASN A 181 15.23 -34.48 15.02
CA ASN A 181 14.37 -35.63 15.32
C ASN A 181 12.95 -35.25 15.74
N GLY A 182 12.36 -34.20 15.16
CA GLY A 182 10.96 -33.85 15.42
C GLY A 182 10.68 -33.24 16.79
N SER A 183 11.71 -32.73 17.49
CA SER A 183 11.57 -32.37 18.92
C SER A 183 11.47 -30.86 19.20
N ALA A 184 12.31 -30.04 18.55
CA ALA A 184 12.60 -28.68 19.00
C ALA A 184 12.04 -27.58 18.10
N TYR A 185 10.71 -27.55 17.88
CA TYR A 185 10.05 -26.52 17.05
C TYR A 185 10.33 -25.10 17.54
N GLY A 186 10.77 -24.23 16.62
CA GLY A 186 11.00 -22.81 16.90
C GLY A 186 12.14 -22.50 17.88
N ARG A 187 12.89 -23.51 18.35
CA ARG A 187 14.05 -23.30 19.23
C ARG A 187 15.25 -22.78 18.45
N ARG A 188 16.08 -21.98 19.12
CA ARG A 188 17.32 -21.43 18.57
C ARG A 188 18.47 -21.77 19.52
N PRO A 189 19.70 -21.97 18.99
CA PRO A 189 20.88 -22.10 19.82
C PRO A 189 21.02 -20.91 20.79
N LYS A 190 21.45 -21.19 22.03
CA LYS A 190 21.71 -20.14 23.01
C LYS A 190 22.81 -19.20 22.48
N GLN A 191 22.54 -17.90 22.43
CA GLN A 191 23.56 -16.91 22.13
C GLN A 191 24.62 -16.92 23.25
N PHE A 192 25.88 -17.03 22.87
CA PHE A 192 27.02 -17.05 23.79
C PHE A 192 27.65 -15.66 23.89
N SER A 193 28.51 -15.46 24.90
CA SER A 193 29.32 -14.24 25.02
C SER A 193 30.30 -14.10 23.84
N PHE A 194 30.66 -12.86 23.51
CA PHE A 194 31.55 -12.48 22.41
C PHE A 194 32.82 -13.35 22.33
N GLY A 195 33.48 -13.61 23.46
CA GLY A 195 34.72 -14.39 23.54
C GLY A 195 34.56 -15.83 24.05
N ALA A 196 33.35 -16.41 24.06
CA ALA A 196 33.04 -17.65 24.79
C ALA A 196 33.90 -18.89 24.44
N ARG A 197 34.60 -18.88 23.29
CA ARG A 197 35.51 -19.95 22.88
C ARG A 197 36.84 -19.94 23.65
N TYR A 198 37.33 -18.75 23.99
CA TYR A 198 38.67 -18.54 24.55
C TYR A 198 38.65 -18.41 26.07
N VAL A 199 37.51 -17.99 26.63
CA VAL A 199 37.37 -17.73 28.07
C VAL A 199 36.90 -18.94 28.88
N LYS A 200 36.60 -20.07 28.24
CA LYS A 200 36.14 -21.29 28.92
C LYS A 200 37.28 -22.29 29.07
N THR A 201 37.38 -22.88 30.26
CA THR A 201 38.30 -23.98 30.59
C THR A 201 37.90 -25.29 29.89
N GLU A 202 38.76 -26.31 29.99
CA GLU A 202 38.51 -27.63 29.40
C GLU A 202 37.27 -28.32 30.00
N GLY A 203 36.62 -29.16 29.20
CA GLY A 203 35.36 -29.84 29.57
C GLY A 203 34.07 -29.06 29.30
N TYR A 204 34.12 -27.74 29.11
CA TYR A 204 32.92 -26.92 28.82
C TYR A 204 32.65 -26.73 27.33
N GLY A 205 31.36 -26.70 26.94
CA GLY A 205 30.96 -26.34 25.58
C GLY A 205 31.41 -24.93 25.20
N LYS A 206 32.37 -24.82 24.28
CA LYS A 206 32.95 -23.56 23.77
C LYS A 206 32.17 -22.95 22.60
N ARG A 207 31.30 -23.73 21.96
CA ARG A 207 30.47 -23.33 20.80
C ARG A 207 28.98 -23.57 21.10
N PRO A 208 28.06 -22.74 20.58
CA PRO A 208 26.63 -22.98 20.70
C PRO A 208 26.25 -24.25 19.93
N ARG A 209 25.57 -25.18 20.61
CA ARG A 209 25.10 -26.45 20.06
C ARG A 209 23.68 -26.33 19.49
N LEU A 210 23.26 -27.31 18.69
CA LEU A 210 21.85 -27.47 18.33
C LEU A 210 20.99 -27.56 19.60
N PRO A 211 19.77 -26.98 19.61
CA PRO A 211 18.88 -27.02 20.76
C PRO A 211 18.61 -28.43 21.28
N PHE A 212 18.41 -29.41 20.40
CA PHE A 212 18.21 -30.83 20.78
C PHE A 212 19.42 -31.45 21.49
N ASN A 213 20.64 -31.02 21.16
CA ASN A 213 21.87 -31.56 21.77
C ASN A 213 22.18 -30.91 23.13
N LYS A 214 21.32 -30.03 23.63
CA LYS A 214 21.55 -29.34 24.90
C LYS A 214 21.40 -30.30 26.05
#